data_AF-A0A939WUV5-F1
#
_entry.id   AF-A0A939WUV5-F1
#
_cell.length_a   1.000
_cell.length_b   1.000
_cell.length_c   1.000
_cell.angle_alpha   90.00
_cell.angle_beta   90.00
_cell.angle_gamma   90.00
#
_symmetry.space_group_name_H-M   'P 1'
#
loop_
_entity.id
_entity.type
_entity.pdbx_description
1 polymer ?
#
loop_
_entity_poly.entity_id
_entity_poly.type
_entity_poly.pdbx_seq_one_letter_code
_entity_poly.pdbx_strand_id
1 'polypeptide(L)'
;WNEWIDKLSKAAKMPVKTMDDFREAMAKRHQFFEKAGCVVSDYGITEIFAAPYTEAELKAIFRKARAGKTLTAEEALKFKSAWLYEGLKADAKSNWTTQLHYNCLRDLNGAMFDVMGPDTGFDAMGDWSVTENLAKLFDRLEREDSLPRCILYSLNPKDTEMLATVMGCFQKAPYRGKIQLGAAWWFLDQKDGMRKQIEALAALGSLGNFVGMLTDSRSFLSYTRHEYFRRLLCQKLGEEVEKGEVPNDLKWLGGIVEDISFNNANRYFGFDA
;
A
#
# COMPACT_ATOMS: atom_id res chain seq x y z
N TRP A 1 15.62 2.12 16.49
CA TRP A 1 15.99 0.86 15.80
C TRP A 1 16.22 -0.30 16.77
N ASN A 2 17.27 -0.30 17.61
CA ASN A 2 17.61 -1.43 18.47
C ASN A 2 16.48 -1.85 19.43
N GLU A 3 15.79 -0.89 20.03
CA GLU A 3 14.62 -1.16 20.89
C GLU A 3 13.50 -1.90 20.14
N TRP A 4 13.30 -1.57 18.86
CA TRP A 4 12.31 -2.26 18.02
C TRP A 4 12.76 -3.69 17.69
N ILE A 5 14.05 -3.89 17.38
CA ILE A 5 14.63 -5.22 17.16
C ILE A 5 14.54 -6.09 18.42
N ASP A 6 14.70 -5.51 19.60
CA ASP A 6 14.56 -6.23 20.87
C ASP A 6 13.10 -6.66 21.13
N LYS A 7 12.12 -5.84 20.75
CA LYS A 7 10.70 -6.22 20.76
C LYS A 7 10.42 -7.36 19.77
N LEU A 8 10.97 -7.28 18.55
CA LEU A 8 10.86 -8.34 17.55
C LEU A 8 11.45 -9.66 18.06
N SER A 9 12.64 -9.62 18.64
CA SER A 9 13.32 -10.77 19.27
C SER A 9 12.44 -11.47 20.30
N LYS A 10 11.82 -10.70 21.21
CA LYS A 10 10.87 -11.22 22.20
C LYS A 10 9.63 -11.84 21.54
N ALA A 11 9.04 -11.14 20.56
CA ALA A 11 7.84 -11.60 19.87
C ALA A 11 8.08 -12.86 19.02
N ALA A 12 9.26 -12.99 18.40
CA ALA A 12 9.67 -14.16 17.62
C ALA A 12 10.24 -15.29 18.49
N LYS A 13 10.43 -15.04 19.79
CA LYS A 13 11.01 -15.97 20.77
C LYS A 13 12.38 -16.50 20.32
N MET A 14 13.21 -15.64 19.73
CA MET A 14 14.55 -15.97 19.27
C MET A 14 15.46 -14.73 19.30
N PRO A 15 16.77 -14.90 19.52
CA PRO A 15 17.71 -13.78 19.43
C PRO A 15 17.76 -13.23 18.00
N VAL A 16 17.85 -11.91 17.87
CA VAL A 16 18.04 -11.22 16.58
C VAL A 16 19.35 -10.43 16.64
N LYS A 17 20.44 -11.08 16.20
CA LYS A 17 21.82 -10.54 16.23
C LYS A 17 22.39 -10.35 14.83
N THR A 18 21.95 -11.14 13.86
CA THR A 18 22.39 -11.11 12.46
C THR A 18 21.25 -10.77 11.51
N MET A 19 21.58 -10.46 10.25
CA MET A 19 20.59 -10.28 9.19
C MET A 19 19.77 -11.56 8.96
N ASP A 20 20.41 -12.73 9.08
CA ASP A 20 19.73 -14.02 8.90
C ASP A 20 18.74 -14.27 10.06
N ASP A 21 19.12 -13.94 11.30
CA ASP A 21 18.21 -14.00 12.45
C ASP A 21 17.01 -13.05 12.27
N PHE A 22 17.24 -11.86 11.71
CA PHE A 22 16.18 -10.89 11.43
C PHE A 22 15.17 -11.44 10.43
N ARG A 23 15.63 -12.04 9.34
CA ARG A 23 14.77 -12.70 8.35
C ARG A 23 13.98 -13.84 8.96
N GLU A 24 14.62 -14.70 9.76
CA GLU A 24 13.93 -15.80 10.44
C GLU A 24 12.88 -15.27 11.42
N ALA A 25 13.20 -14.22 12.19
CA ALA A 25 12.26 -13.60 13.10
C ALA A 25 11.06 -13.01 12.36
N MET A 26 11.28 -12.27 11.26
CA MET A 26 10.21 -11.74 10.41
C MET A 26 9.35 -12.86 9.83
N ALA A 27 9.95 -13.95 9.32
CA ALA A 27 9.21 -15.12 8.82
C ALA A 27 8.36 -15.78 9.91
N LYS A 28 8.88 -15.94 11.13
CA LYS A 28 8.10 -16.46 12.27
C LYS A 28 6.92 -15.55 12.63
N ARG A 29 7.11 -14.23 12.56
CA ARG A 29 6.03 -13.28 12.82
C ARG A 29 4.99 -13.30 11.70
N HIS A 30 5.41 -13.35 10.45
CA HIS A 30 4.52 -13.49 9.29
C HIS A 30 3.62 -14.73 9.42
N GLN A 31 4.21 -15.90 9.69
CA GLN A 31 3.45 -17.15 9.96
C GLN A 31 2.53 -17.05 11.19
N PHE A 32 2.92 -16.30 12.21
CA PHE A 32 2.04 -16.07 13.36
C PHE A 32 0.78 -15.28 12.95
N PHE A 33 0.94 -14.24 12.13
CA PHE A 33 -0.19 -13.45 11.63
C PHE A 33 -1.05 -14.26 10.67
N GLU A 34 -0.45 -15.10 9.81
CA GLU A 34 -1.18 -16.03 8.95
C GLU A 34 -2.08 -16.97 9.78
N LYS A 35 -1.53 -17.56 10.85
CA LYS A 35 -2.33 -18.39 11.80
C LYS A 35 -3.44 -17.63 12.51
N ALA A 36 -3.34 -16.30 12.58
CA ALA A 36 -4.38 -15.43 13.13
C ALA A 36 -5.40 -14.98 12.07
N GLY A 37 -5.32 -15.48 10.83
CA GLY A 37 -6.22 -15.13 9.73
C GLY A 37 -5.82 -13.89 8.95
N CYS A 38 -4.59 -13.41 9.09
CA CYS A 38 -4.11 -12.28 8.31
C CYS A 38 -3.98 -12.65 6.83
N VAL A 39 -4.49 -11.80 5.95
CA VAL A 39 -4.40 -11.94 4.49
C VAL A 39 -3.97 -10.64 3.80
N VAL A 40 -3.65 -9.61 4.58
CA VAL A 40 -3.28 -8.27 4.09
C VAL A 40 -2.09 -7.73 4.87
N SER A 41 -1.12 -7.18 4.16
CA SER A 41 0.00 -6.42 4.71
C SER A 41 -0.10 -4.96 4.29
N ASP A 42 0.36 -4.04 5.13
CA ASP A 42 0.46 -2.62 4.80
C ASP A 42 1.87 -2.07 5.04
N TYR A 43 2.36 -1.26 4.11
CA TYR A 43 3.68 -0.64 4.13
C TYR A 43 3.54 0.87 4.00
N GLY A 44 3.57 1.57 5.13
CA GLY A 44 3.73 3.02 5.21
C GLY A 44 5.19 3.43 4.99
N ILE A 45 5.50 3.97 3.81
CA ILE A 45 6.87 4.33 3.40
C ILE A 45 6.93 5.78 2.90
N THR A 46 8.08 6.43 3.01
CA THR A 46 8.22 7.82 2.55
C THR A 46 8.15 7.90 1.03
N GLU A 47 8.90 7.03 0.36
CA GLU A 47 9.00 6.89 -1.09
C GLU A 47 9.13 5.40 -1.43
N ILE A 48 8.99 5.06 -2.71
CA ILE A 48 9.24 3.69 -3.17
C ILE A 48 10.74 3.43 -3.22
N PHE A 49 11.21 2.42 -2.47
CA PHE A 49 12.63 2.08 -2.38
C PHE A 49 13.01 0.97 -3.36
N ALA A 50 13.94 1.23 -4.29
CA ALA A 50 14.39 0.25 -5.29
C ALA A 50 15.92 0.28 -5.58
N ALA A 51 16.73 0.61 -4.57
CA ALA A 51 18.19 0.61 -4.72
C ALA A 51 18.75 -0.82 -4.88
N PRO A 52 19.79 -1.02 -5.71
CA PRO A 52 20.50 -2.29 -5.78
C PRO A 52 21.31 -2.52 -4.51
N TYR A 53 21.43 -3.78 -4.11
CA TYR A 53 22.18 -4.20 -2.94
C TYR A 53 22.69 -5.63 -3.11
N THR A 54 23.74 -5.95 -2.35
CA THR A 54 24.28 -7.31 -2.21
C THR A 54 24.03 -7.85 -0.81
N GLU A 55 24.06 -9.18 -0.68
CA GLU A 55 23.90 -9.84 0.62
C GLU A 55 25.01 -9.44 1.61
N ALA A 56 26.24 -9.25 1.13
CA ALA A 56 27.36 -8.81 1.96
C ALA A 56 27.14 -7.41 2.53
N GLU A 57 26.62 -6.48 1.70
CA GLU A 57 26.25 -5.13 2.15
C GLU A 57 25.15 -5.18 3.21
N LEU A 58 24.08 -5.95 3.00
CA LEU A 58 22.99 -6.06 3.97
C LEU A 58 23.47 -6.58 5.33
N LYS A 59 24.31 -7.63 5.33
CA LYS A 59 24.91 -8.15 6.57
C LYS A 59 25.80 -7.11 7.26
N ALA A 60 26.56 -6.33 6.50
CA ALA A 60 27.39 -5.26 7.04
C ALA A 60 26.55 -4.11 7.63
N ILE A 61 25.52 -3.66 6.91
CA ILE A 61 24.58 -2.61 7.31
C ILE A 61 23.86 -3.03 8.59
N PHE A 62 23.31 -4.25 8.63
CA PHE A 62 22.62 -4.76 9.81
C PHE A 62 23.53 -4.81 11.04
N ARG A 63 24.75 -5.35 10.90
CA ARG A 63 25.74 -5.36 11.99
C ARG A 63 26.06 -3.95 12.49
N LYS A 64 26.25 -2.99 11.57
CA LYS A 64 26.54 -1.59 11.89
C LYS A 64 25.38 -0.96 12.69
N ALA A 65 24.14 -1.12 12.22
CA ALA A 65 22.95 -0.63 12.91
C ALA A 65 22.75 -1.28 14.29
N ARG A 66 22.97 -2.60 14.40
CA ARG A 66 22.85 -3.32 15.67
C ARG A 66 23.89 -2.87 16.69
N ALA A 67 25.09 -2.51 16.24
CA ALA A 67 26.15 -1.93 17.07
C ALA A 67 25.88 -0.46 17.48
N GLY A 68 24.72 0.11 17.16
CA GLY A 68 24.34 1.48 17.52
C GLY A 68 25.05 2.56 16.70
N LYS A 69 25.70 2.18 15.58
CA LYS A 69 26.37 3.14 14.69
C LYS A 69 25.37 3.72 13.69
N THR A 70 25.52 5.01 13.39
CA THR A 70 24.72 5.72 12.39
C THR A 70 24.95 5.17 10.98
N LEU A 71 23.88 4.87 10.27
CA LEU A 71 23.92 4.50 8.86
C LEU A 71 23.98 5.74 7.97
N THR A 72 24.64 5.65 6.82
CA THR A 72 24.52 6.66 5.77
C THR A 72 23.14 6.57 5.11
N ALA A 73 22.73 7.61 4.39
CA ALA A 73 21.49 7.60 3.62
C ALA A 73 21.45 6.45 2.59
N GLU A 74 22.58 6.18 1.93
CA GLU A 74 22.71 5.07 0.97
C GLU A 74 22.57 3.69 1.64
N GLU A 75 23.24 3.48 2.78
CA GLU A 75 23.12 2.24 3.55
C GLU A 75 21.67 2.01 4.02
N ALA A 76 21.01 3.06 4.53
CA ALA A 76 19.62 3.00 4.93
C ALA A 76 18.70 2.70 3.74
N LEU A 77 18.93 3.33 2.58
CA LEU A 77 18.15 3.10 1.37
C LEU A 77 18.28 1.64 0.88
N LYS A 78 19.50 1.09 0.83
CA LYS A 78 19.75 -0.32 0.48
C LYS A 78 19.01 -1.27 1.41
N PHE A 79 19.06 -1.03 2.72
CA PHE A 79 18.35 -1.84 3.70
C PHE A 79 16.82 -1.75 3.53
N LYS A 80 16.28 -0.54 3.35
CA LYS A 80 14.85 -0.32 3.11
C LYS A 80 14.37 -1.00 1.81
N SER A 81 15.15 -0.91 0.73
CA SER A 81 14.88 -1.61 -0.53
C SER A 81 14.88 -3.12 -0.36
N ALA A 82 15.80 -3.67 0.43
CA ALA A 82 15.83 -5.10 0.73
C ALA A 82 14.64 -5.54 1.55
N TRP A 83 14.32 -4.81 2.63
CA TRP A 83 13.20 -5.10 3.49
C TRP A 83 11.86 -5.08 2.74
N LEU A 84 11.61 -4.05 1.93
CA LEU A 84 10.38 -3.93 1.15
C LEU A 84 10.26 -5.10 0.14
N TYR A 85 11.32 -5.37 -0.62
CA TYR A 85 11.33 -6.47 -1.58
C TYR A 85 11.13 -7.84 -0.90
N GLU A 86 11.80 -8.11 0.22
CA GLU A 86 11.65 -9.38 0.95
C GLU A 86 10.25 -9.53 1.57
N GLY A 87 9.66 -8.44 2.05
CA GLY A 87 8.28 -8.41 2.55
C GLY A 87 7.26 -8.74 1.46
N LEU A 88 7.31 -8.04 0.32
CA LEU A 88 6.41 -8.31 -0.81
C LEU A 88 6.54 -9.75 -1.34
N LYS A 89 7.74 -10.33 -1.33
CA LYS A 89 7.94 -11.75 -1.67
C LYS A 89 7.28 -12.69 -0.67
N ALA A 90 7.37 -12.38 0.62
CA ALA A 90 6.71 -13.18 1.67
C ALA A 90 5.19 -13.11 1.53
N ASP A 91 4.66 -11.93 1.21
CA ASP A 91 3.24 -11.71 0.96
C ASP A 91 2.77 -12.49 -0.27
N ALA A 92 3.52 -12.44 -1.38
CA ALA A 92 3.20 -13.21 -2.59
C ALA A 92 3.20 -14.73 -2.32
N LYS A 93 4.20 -15.23 -1.59
CA LYS A 93 4.29 -16.65 -1.22
C LYS A 93 3.10 -17.11 -0.38
N SER A 94 2.56 -16.22 0.45
CA SER A 94 1.45 -16.51 1.35
C SER A 94 0.09 -16.10 0.76
N ASN A 95 0.07 -15.70 -0.52
CA ASN A 95 -1.11 -15.17 -1.20
C ASN A 95 -1.76 -13.98 -0.48
N TRP A 96 -0.98 -13.17 0.23
CA TRP A 96 -1.48 -11.95 0.86
C TRP A 96 -1.61 -10.83 -0.18
N THR A 97 -2.51 -9.90 0.11
CA THR A 97 -2.56 -8.62 -0.60
C THR A 97 -1.67 -7.61 0.11
N THR A 98 -0.83 -6.93 -0.66
CA THR A 98 0.03 -5.85 -0.17
C THR A 98 -0.60 -4.49 -0.42
N GLN A 99 -0.48 -3.57 0.53
CA GLN A 99 -0.82 -2.17 0.37
C GLN A 99 0.45 -1.33 0.52
N LEU A 100 0.66 -0.39 -0.40
CA LEU A 100 1.75 0.57 -0.35
C LEU A 100 1.18 1.97 -0.15
N HIS A 101 1.37 2.53 1.04
CA HIS A 101 0.99 3.91 1.38
C HIS A 101 2.25 4.77 1.42
N TYR A 102 2.35 5.78 0.55
CA TYR A 102 3.55 6.61 0.45
C TYR A 102 3.30 8.10 0.18
N ASN A 103 4.37 8.92 0.21
CA ASN A 103 4.34 10.38 0.17
C ASN A 103 3.78 11.05 1.44
N CYS A 104 3.94 10.44 2.60
CA CYS A 104 3.68 11.11 3.87
C CYS A 104 4.98 11.75 4.39
N LEU A 105 5.01 13.08 4.46
CA LEU A 105 6.03 13.83 5.18
C LEU A 105 5.56 13.98 6.62
N ARG A 106 6.25 13.36 7.56
CA ARG A 106 5.80 13.24 8.96
C ARG A 106 6.54 14.20 9.89
N ASP A 107 5.88 14.51 11.00
CA ASP A 107 6.48 15.18 12.16
C ASP A 107 7.13 16.55 11.82
N LEU A 108 6.48 17.35 10.95
CA LEU A 108 7.03 18.62 10.46
C LEU A 108 7.26 19.65 11.58
N ASN A 109 6.46 19.58 12.65
CA ASN A 109 6.55 20.50 13.76
C ASN A 109 7.32 19.86 14.93
N GLY A 110 8.65 20.01 14.93
CA GLY A 110 9.52 19.44 15.96
C GLY A 110 9.16 19.88 17.38
N ALA A 111 8.75 21.14 17.57
CA ALA A 111 8.34 21.64 18.89
C ALA A 111 7.10 20.92 19.42
N MET A 112 6.13 20.62 18.55
CA MET A 112 4.94 19.86 18.95
C MET A 112 5.20 18.36 19.03
N PHE A 113 6.12 17.84 18.23
CA PHE A 113 6.57 16.44 18.32
C PHE A 113 7.18 16.15 19.70
N ASP A 114 8.01 17.06 20.23
CA ASP A 114 8.61 16.91 21.57
C ASP A 114 7.55 16.87 22.69
N VAL A 115 6.39 17.49 22.48
CA VAL A 115 5.29 17.56 23.46
C VAL A 115 4.30 16.40 23.31
N MET A 116 3.88 16.10 22.09
CA MET A 116 2.74 15.21 21.81
C MET A 116 3.13 13.89 21.12
N GLY A 117 4.34 13.80 20.56
CA GLY A 117 4.80 12.66 19.80
C GLY A 117 4.20 12.57 18.39
N PRO A 118 4.29 11.39 17.75
CA PRO A 118 3.81 11.18 16.38
C PRO A 118 2.28 11.09 16.30
N ASP A 119 1.73 11.15 15.08
CA ASP A 119 0.31 10.96 14.76
C ASP A 119 -0.65 11.97 15.43
N THR A 120 -0.18 13.20 15.66
CA THR A 120 -0.95 14.28 16.30
C THR A 120 -1.24 15.48 15.40
N GLY A 121 -1.30 15.26 14.09
CA GLY A 121 -1.76 16.26 13.11
C GLY A 121 -0.69 17.19 12.53
N PHE A 122 0.59 16.85 12.67
CA PHE A 122 1.72 17.62 12.07
C PHE A 122 2.39 16.89 10.91
N ASP A 123 1.60 16.11 10.17
CA ASP A 123 2.01 15.41 8.96
C ASP A 123 1.43 16.13 7.73
N ALA A 124 2.11 16.01 6.59
CA ALA A 124 1.74 16.67 5.35
C ALA A 124 2.02 15.79 4.12
N MET A 125 1.57 16.25 2.95
CA MET A 125 1.91 15.63 1.67
C MET A 125 3.39 15.87 1.35
N GLY A 126 4.11 14.80 1.04
CA GLY A 126 5.42 14.87 0.41
C GLY A 126 5.33 14.74 -1.12
N ASP A 127 6.48 14.83 -1.80
CA ASP A 127 6.54 14.96 -3.26
C ASP A 127 7.66 14.13 -3.91
N TRP A 128 8.00 12.98 -3.34
CA TRP A 128 8.97 12.06 -3.95
C TRP A 128 8.46 11.49 -5.28
N SER A 129 9.38 11.25 -6.21
CA SER A 129 9.08 10.67 -7.52
C SER A 129 8.82 9.16 -7.41
N VAL A 130 7.76 8.65 -8.03
CA VAL A 130 7.33 7.24 -7.88
C VAL A 130 7.72 6.32 -9.05
N THR A 131 7.54 6.77 -10.28
CA THR A 131 7.41 5.90 -11.47
C THR A 131 8.59 4.95 -11.67
N GLU A 132 9.81 5.48 -11.64
CA GLU A 132 11.01 4.69 -11.93
C GLU A 132 11.28 3.64 -10.85
N ASN A 133 11.17 4.02 -9.57
CA ASN A 133 11.44 3.11 -8.47
C ASN A 133 10.35 2.03 -8.34
N LEU A 134 9.09 2.40 -8.58
CA LEU A 134 7.99 1.43 -8.61
C LEU A 134 8.17 0.41 -9.74
N ALA A 135 8.50 0.87 -10.95
CA ALA A 135 8.77 -0.01 -12.08
C ALA A 135 9.94 -0.96 -11.80
N LYS A 136 11.06 -0.46 -11.23
CA LYS A 136 12.21 -1.30 -10.86
C LYS A 136 11.85 -2.35 -9.81
N LEU A 137 11.11 -1.98 -8.77
CA LEU A 137 10.68 -2.90 -7.71
C LEU A 137 9.77 -3.99 -8.29
N PHE A 138 8.77 -3.60 -9.08
CA PHE A 138 7.79 -4.53 -9.63
C PHE A 138 8.39 -5.45 -10.69
N ASP A 139 9.23 -4.94 -11.60
CA ASP A 139 9.96 -5.76 -12.58
C ASP A 139 10.84 -6.79 -11.88
N ARG A 140 11.56 -6.40 -10.83
CA ARG A 140 12.38 -7.35 -10.05
C ARG A 140 11.53 -8.47 -9.43
N LEU A 141 10.38 -8.14 -8.85
CA LEU A 141 9.47 -9.13 -8.25
C LEU A 141 8.84 -10.05 -9.31
N GLU A 142 8.40 -9.48 -10.44
CA GLU A 142 7.71 -10.22 -11.50
C GLU A 142 8.66 -11.15 -12.29
N ARG A 143 9.95 -10.78 -12.46
CA ARG A 143 10.98 -11.69 -13.00
C ARG A 143 11.16 -12.98 -12.19
N GLU A 144 10.75 -12.95 -10.93
CA GLU A 144 10.79 -14.10 -10.01
C GLU A 144 9.39 -14.68 -9.73
N ASP A 145 8.37 -14.25 -10.48
CA ASP A 145 6.96 -14.59 -10.26
C ASP A 145 6.50 -14.38 -8.80
N SER A 146 6.97 -13.29 -8.20
CA SER A 146 6.83 -13.03 -6.76
C SER A 146 6.23 -11.66 -6.45
N LEU A 147 5.63 -11.00 -7.44
CA LEU A 147 4.85 -9.78 -7.23
C LEU A 147 3.48 -10.16 -6.64
N PRO A 148 3.11 -9.73 -5.42
CA PRO A 148 1.81 -10.04 -4.82
C PRO A 148 0.68 -9.27 -5.52
N ARG A 149 -0.57 -9.57 -5.13
CA ARG A 149 -1.67 -8.61 -5.29
C ARG A 149 -1.27 -7.32 -4.55
N CYS A 150 -1.39 -6.17 -5.20
CA CYS A 150 -0.90 -4.92 -4.61
C CYS A 150 -1.89 -3.77 -4.83
N ILE A 151 -2.12 -2.98 -3.79
CA ILE A 151 -2.88 -1.72 -3.87
C ILE A 151 -1.93 -0.55 -3.62
N LEU A 152 -1.98 0.45 -4.49
CA LEU A 152 -1.09 1.61 -4.49
C LEU A 152 -1.83 2.86 -4.01
N TYR A 153 -1.32 3.49 -2.95
CA TYR A 153 -1.87 4.72 -2.38
C TYR A 153 -0.79 5.79 -2.30
N SER A 154 -0.98 6.90 -3.00
CA SER A 154 -0.15 8.10 -2.86
C SER A 154 -0.91 9.16 -2.08
N LEU A 155 -0.23 9.81 -1.14
CA LEU A 155 -0.77 11.00 -0.48
C LEU A 155 -0.69 12.26 -1.37
N ASN A 156 0.02 12.18 -2.50
CA ASN A 156 0.17 13.30 -3.43
C ASN A 156 -0.66 13.07 -4.71
N PRO A 157 -1.64 13.94 -5.01
CA PRO A 157 -2.53 13.75 -6.17
C PRO A 157 -1.82 13.93 -7.51
N LYS A 158 -0.54 14.35 -7.56
CA LYS A 158 0.26 14.37 -8.80
C LYS A 158 0.57 12.97 -9.33
N ASP A 159 0.51 11.96 -8.46
CA ASP A 159 0.91 10.60 -8.80
C ASP A 159 -0.23 9.76 -9.34
N THR A 160 -1.48 10.21 -9.25
CA THR A 160 -2.67 9.40 -9.56
C THR A 160 -2.58 8.76 -10.95
N GLU A 161 -2.33 9.56 -11.99
CA GLU A 161 -2.21 9.11 -13.37
C GLU A 161 -0.92 8.29 -13.60
N MET A 162 0.17 8.60 -12.89
CA MET A 162 1.41 7.83 -12.94
C MET A 162 1.20 6.42 -12.35
N LEU A 163 0.52 6.31 -11.22
CA LEU A 163 0.18 5.02 -10.61
C LEU A 163 -0.76 4.20 -11.50
N ALA A 164 -1.80 4.84 -12.05
CA ALA A 164 -2.77 4.19 -12.93
C ALA A 164 -2.11 3.61 -14.18
N THR A 165 -1.12 4.29 -14.76
CA THR A 165 -0.38 3.80 -15.93
C THR A 165 0.61 2.70 -15.56
N VAL A 166 1.38 2.85 -14.48
CA VAL A 166 2.34 1.83 -14.02
C VAL A 166 1.63 0.53 -13.61
N MET A 167 0.49 0.60 -12.91
CA MET A 167 -0.24 -0.61 -12.52
C MET A 167 -0.69 -1.45 -13.73
N GLY A 168 -0.98 -0.80 -14.86
CA GLY A 168 -1.38 -1.47 -16.11
C GLY A 168 -0.28 -2.38 -16.67
N CYS A 169 0.99 -2.02 -16.46
CA CYS A 169 2.14 -2.79 -16.94
C CYS A 169 2.35 -4.12 -16.20
N PHE A 170 1.76 -4.29 -15.01
CA PHE A 170 2.00 -5.44 -14.12
C PHE A 170 0.73 -6.23 -13.77
N GLN A 171 -0.31 -6.10 -14.60
CA GLN A 171 -1.51 -6.94 -14.49
C GLN A 171 -1.20 -8.39 -14.89
N LYS A 172 -1.87 -9.35 -14.25
CA LYS A 172 -1.67 -10.78 -14.53
C LYS A 172 -2.92 -11.59 -14.24
N ALA A 173 -3.28 -12.47 -15.17
CA ALA A 173 -4.33 -13.47 -14.96
C ALA A 173 -3.90 -14.48 -13.87
N PRO A 174 -4.86 -15.11 -13.14
CA PRO A 174 -6.32 -15.03 -13.29
C PRO A 174 -6.97 -13.87 -12.53
N TYR A 175 -6.18 -12.99 -11.90
CA TYR A 175 -6.70 -11.91 -11.06
C TYR A 175 -7.43 -10.84 -11.88
N ARG A 176 -8.56 -10.35 -11.37
CA ARG A 176 -9.27 -9.18 -11.90
C ARG A 176 -8.70 -7.93 -11.25
N GLY A 177 -7.71 -7.32 -11.91
CA GLY A 177 -6.96 -6.18 -11.37
C GLY A 177 -6.00 -6.61 -10.26
N LYS A 178 -4.95 -7.38 -10.61
CA LYS A 178 -3.91 -7.83 -9.66
C LYS A 178 -3.30 -6.64 -8.93
N ILE A 179 -3.01 -5.58 -9.67
CA ILE A 179 -2.54 -4.30 -9.13
C ILE A 179 -3.68 -3.30 -9.18
N GLN A 180 -3.96 -2.65 -8.06
CA GLN A 180 -5.07 -1.72 -7.89
C GLN A 180 -4.55 -0.31 -7.62
N LEU A 181 -5.20 0.69 -8.22
CA LEU A 181 -5.12 2.07 -7.74
C LEU A 181 -6.03 2.19 -6.52
N GLY A 182 -5.45 2.46 -5.36
CA GLY A 182 -6.20 2.61 -4.12
C GLY A 182 -7.16 3.80 -4.14
N ALA A 183 -8.18 3.77 -3.27
CA ALA A 183 -9.04 4.91 -3.03
C ALA A 183 -8.24 6.17 -2.63
N ALA A 184 -8.81 7.34 -2.86
CA ALA A 184 -8.18 8.60 -2.46
C ALA A 184 -7.90 8.61 -0.95
N TRP A 185 -6.62 8.79 -0.58
CA TRP A 185 -6.14 8.52 0.76
C TRP A 185 -5.98 9.77 1.63
N TRP A 186 -6.39 9.68 2.90
CA TRP A 186 -6.18 10.66 3.97
C TRP A 186 -6.63 12.08 3.59
N PHE A 187 -5.72 13.00 3.27
CA PHE A 187 -6.10 14.37 2.87
C PHE A 187 -6.94 14.40 1.57
N LEU A 188 -6.81 13.36 0.76
CA LEU A 188 -7.54 13.20 -0.49
C LEU A 188 -8.87 12.43 -0.30
N ASP A 189 -9.15 11.90 0.90
CA ASP A 189 -10.41 11.23 1.27
C ASP A 189 -11.54 12.26 1.50
N GLN A 190 -11.87 12.98 0.42
CA GLN A 190 -12.88 14.02 0.31
C GLN A 190 -13.34 14.14 -1.16
N LYS A 191 -14.36 14.96 -1.44
CA LYS A 191 -15.06 14.98 -2.74
C LYS A 191 -14.14 15.11 -3.95
N ASP A 192 -13.25 16.09 -3.94
CA ASP A 192 -12.40 16.43 -5.08
C ASP A 192 -11.31 15.38 -5.28
N GLY A 193 -10.71 14.88 -4.18
CA GLY A 193 -9.71 13.83 -4.23
C GLY A 193 -10.29 12.50 -4.71
N MET A 194 -11.45 12.10 -4.20
CA MET A 194 -12.18 10.92 -4.66
C MET A 194 -12.57 11.04 -6.13
N ARG A 195 -13.15 12.17 -6.56
CA ARG A 195 -13.52 12.37 -7.96
C ARG A 195 -12.30 12.23 -8.86
N LYS A 196 -11.19 12.92 -8.53
CA LYS A 196 -9.96 12.82 -9.33
C LYS A 196 -9.44 11.38 -9.42
N GLN A 197 -9.41 10.65 -8.30
CA GLN A 197 -8.93 9.26 -8.28
C GLN A 197 -9.84 8.33 -9.10
N ILE A 198 -11.16 8.46 -8.96
CA ILE A 198 -12.14 7.65 -9.69
C ILE A 198 -12.07 7.94 -11.20
N GLU A 199 -11.98 9.21 -11.59
CA GLU A 199 -11.84 9.60 -13.01
C GLU A 199 -10.57 9.02 -13.64
N ALA A 200 -9.43 9.12 -12.94
CA ALA A 200 -8.18 8.54 -13.42
C ALA A 200 -8.26 7.01 -13.56
N LEU A 201 -8.88 6.32 -12.59
CA LEU A 201 -9.06 4.87 -12.66
C LEU A 201 -10.03 4.46 -13.80
N ALA A 202 -11.09 5.23 -14.02
CA ALA A 202 -12.03 4.98 -15.11
C ALA A 202 -11.37 5.16 -16.49
N ALA A 203 -10.53 6.19 -16.64
CA ALA A 203 -9.88 6.52 -17.89
C ALA A 203 -8.67 5.63 -18.22
N LEU A 204 -7.87 5.25 -17.22
CA LEU A 204 -6.58 4.57 -17.41
C LEU A 204 -6.56 3.11 -16.95
N GLY A 205 -7.63 2.65 -16.30
CA GLY A 205 -7.75 1.30 -15.76
C GLY A 205 -9.12 0.68 -16.03
N SER A 206 -9.66 -0.01 -15.02
CA SER A 206 -10.95 -0.68 -15.10
C SER A 206 -11.76 -0.43 -13.83
N LEU A 207 -12.60 0.62 -13.86
CA LEU A 207 -13.39 1.03 -12.71
C LEU A 207 -14.28 -0.10 -12.16
N GLY A 208 -14.86 -0.92 -13.04
CA GLY A 208 -15.70 -2.05 -12.62
C GLY A 208 -14.97 -3.12 -11.77
N ASN A 209 -13.63 -3.17 -11.83
CA ASN A 209 -12.81 -4.06 -11.01
C ASN A 209 -12.21 -3.36 -9.78
N PHE A 210 -12.59 -2.11 -9.50
CA PHE A 210 -12.07 -1.35 -8.37
C PHE A 210 -12.50 -1.99 -7.05
N VAL A 211 -11.53 -2.21 -6.15
CA VAL A 211 -11.78 -2.78 -4.81
C VAL A 211 -12.53 -1.83 -3.88
N GLY A 212 -12.65 -0.55 -4.22
CA GLY A 212 -13.53 0.37 -3.53
C GLY A 212 -12.92 1.04 -2.30
N MET A 213 -13.80 1.36 -1.35
CA MET A 213 -13.52 2.28 -0.23
C MET A 213 -13.03 1.55 1.03
N LEU A 214 -12.16 2.21 1.78
CA LEU A 214 -11.81 1.88 3.16
C LEU A 214 -11.82 3.16 4.01
N THR A 215 -11.98 3.04 5.33
CA THR A 215 -12.11 4.24 6.18
C THR A 215 -10.78 4.86 6.60
N ASP A 216 -9.71 4.05 6.67
CA ASP A 216 -8.40 4.41 7.23
C ASP A 216 -8.50 5.22 8.54
N SER A 217 -9.39 4.80 9.42
CA SER A 217 -9.78 5.59 10.58
C SER A 217 -9.70 4.79 11.87
N ARG A 218 -9.27 5.47 12.93
CA ARG A 218 -9.36 5.01 14.31
C ARG A 218 -10.72 5.29 14.98
N SER A 219 -11.66 5.93 14.27
CA SER A 219 -12.99 6.28 14.79
C SER A 219 -14.05 5.28 14.37
N PHE A 220 -14.83 4.78 15.32
CA PHE A 220 -16.01 3.94 15.04
C PHE A 220 -17.12 4.66 14.28
N LEU A 221 -17.10 6.01 14.24
CA LEU A 221 -18.08 6.80 13.48
C LEU A 221 -17.68 6.99 12.01
N SER A 222 -16.56 6.42 11.59
CA SER A 222 -16.00 6.64 10.24
C SER A 222 -16.76 5.93 9.11
N TYR A 223 -17.69 5.01 9.42
CA TYR A 223 -18.41 4.26 8.38
C TYR A 223 -19.25 5.13 7.45
N THR A 224 -19.62 6.35 7.86
CA THR A 224 -20.26 7.34 6.97
C THR A 224 -19.35 7.78 5.81
N ARG A 225 -18.04 7.54 5.88
CA ARG A 225 -17.12 7.70 4.74
C ARG A 225 -17.47 6.75 3.58
N HIS A 226 -17.96 5.54 3.87
CA HIS A 226 -18.46 4.64 2.82
C HIS A 226 -19.73 5.18 2.16
N GLU A 227 -20.65 5.76 2.94
CA GLU A 227 -21.84 6.42 2.37
C GLU A 227 -21.41 7.57 1.45
N TYR A 228 -20.48 8.41 1.92
CA TYR A 228 -19.97 9.53 1.15
C TYR A 228 -19.34 9.09 -0.18
N PHE A 229 -18.47 8.09 -0.15
CA PHE A 229 -17.88 7.47 -1.34
C PHE A 229 -18.94 6.93 -2.30
N ARG A 230 -19.92 6.15 -1.79
CA ARG A 230 -20.98 5.54 -2.60
C ARG A 230 -21.84 6.60 -3.29
N ARG A 231 -22.17 7.70 -2.61
CA ARG A 231 -22.90 8.82 -3.21
C ARG A 231 -22.12 9.44 -4.37
N LEU A 232 -20.82 9.63 -4.22
CA LEU A 232 -19.97 10.19 -5.28
C LEU A 232 -19.80 9.23 -6.46
N LEU A 233 -19.65 7.93 -6.20
CA LEU A 233 -19.61 6.91 -7.26
C LEU A 233 -20.92 6.88 -8.06
N CYS A 234 -22.07 6.81 -7.37
CA CYS A 234 -23.38 6.81 -8.03
C CYS A 234 -23.65 8.12 -8.76
N GLN A 235 -23.21 9.26 -8.21
CA GLN A 235 -23.30 10.55 -8.88
C GLN A 235 -22.52 10.55 -10.19
N LYS A 236 -21.26 10.10 -10.19
CA LYS A 236 -20.45 10.00 -11.42
C LYS A 236 -21.15 9.16 -12.48
N LEU A 237 -21.55 7.94 -12.14
CA LEU A 237 -22.18 7.03 -13.09
C LEU A 237 -23.52 7.59 -13.61
N GLY A 238 -24.30 8.24 -12.75
CA GLY A 238 -25.54 8.93 -13.16
C GLY A 238 -25.27 10.08 -14.13
N GLU A 239 -24.26 10.92 -13.86
CA GLU A 239 -23.86 12.01 -14.74
C GLU A 239 -23.42 11.50 -16.14
N GLU A 240 -22.68 10.37 -16.21
CA GLU A 240 -22.27 9.75 -17.48
C GLU A 240 -23.46 9.17 -18.26
N VAL A 241 -24.43 8.57 -17.56
CA VAL A 241 -25.67 8.07 -18.16
C VAL A 241 -26.51 9.20 -18.75
N GLU A 242 -26.68 10.30 -18.01
CA GLU A 242 -27.44 11.47 -18.48
C GLU A 242 -26.82 12.12 -19.73
N LYS A 243 -25.49 12.07 -19.84
CA LYS A 243 -24.75 12.55 -21.02
C LYS A 243 -24.73 11.57 -22.19
N GLY A 244 -25.19 10.34 -21.99
CA GLY A 244 -25.10 9.27 -22.99
C GLY A 244 -23.69 8.72 -23.21
N GLU A 245 -22.78 8.93 -22.25
CA GLU A 245 -21.41 8.41 -22.26
C GLU A 245 -21.38 6.93 -21.88
N VAL A 246 -22.33 6.49 -21.04
CA VAL A 246 -22.48 5.11 -20.57
C VAL A 246 -23.95 4.66 -20.78
N PRO A 247 -24.22 3.38 -21.15
CA PRO A 247 -25.58 2.90 -21.34
C PRO A 247 -26.45 3.02 -20.09
N ASN A 248 -27.69 3.46 -20.27
CA ASN A 248 -28.71 3.47 -19.21
C ASN A 248 -29.28 2.06 -18.96
N ASP A 249 -28.42 1.13 -18.51
CA ASP A 249 -28.80 -0.20 -18.05
C ASP A 249 -28.62 -0.29 -16.53
N LEU A 250 -29.70 -0.07 -15.79
CA LEU A 250 -29.69 -0.07 -14.33
C LEU A 250 -29.30 -1.41 -13.73
N LYS A 251 -29.57 -2.53 -14.40
CA LYS A 251 -29.20 -3.85 -13.90
C LYS A 251 -27.69 -4.04 -13.98
N TRP A 252 -27.10 -3.67 -15.11
CA TRP A 252 -25.66 -3.74 -15.30
C TRP A 252 -24.91 -2.75 -14.41
N LEU A 253 -25.33 -1.48 -14.38
CA LEU A 253 -24.73 -0.43 -13.54
C LEU A 253 -24.90 -0.72 -12.04
N GLY A 254 -26.07 -1.22 -11.63
CA GLY A 254 -26.31 -1.66 -10.25
C GLY A 254 -25.32 -2.74 -9.83
N GLY A 255 -25.04 -3.71 -10.69
CA GLY A 255 -24.02 -4.72 -10.45
C GLY A 255 -22.61 -4.15 -10.28
N ILE A 256 -22.23 -3.14 -11.08
CA ILE A 256 -20.95 -2.42 -10.92
C ILE A 256 -20.89 -1.71 -9.56
N VAL A 257 -21.97 -1.02 -9.17
CA VAL A 257 -22.04 -0.31 -7.87
C VAL A 257 -21.92 -1.30 -6.71
N GLU A 258 -22.62 -2.44 -6.76
CA GLU A 258 -22.52 -3.51 -5.75
C GLU A 258 -21.10 -4.10 -5.68
N ASP A 259 -20.49 -4.35 -6.85
CA ASP A 259 -19.13 -4.89 -6.94
C ASP A 259 -18.11 -3.95 -6.32
N ILE A 260 -18.11 -2.66 -6.68
CA ILE A 260 -17.20 -1.66 -6.10
C ILE A 260 -17.53 -1.39 -4.62
N SER A 261 -18.79 -1.51 -4.22
CA SER A 261 -19.21 -1.25 -2.83
C SER A 261 -18.87 -2.37 -1.85
N PHE A 262 -18.64 -3.60 -2.35
CA PHE A 262 -18.35 -4.76 -1.51
C PHE A 262 -17.70 -5.94 -2.26
N ASN A 263 -18.33 -6.46 -3.33
CA ASN A 263 -17.97 -7.80 -3.84
C ASN A 263 -16.54 -7.88 -4.39
N ASN A 264 -16.03 -6.79 -4.99
CA ASN A 264 -14.66 -6.74 -5.49
C ASN A 264 -13.65 -6.88 -4.35
N ALA A 265 -13.80 -6.11 -3.27
CA ALA A 265 -12.94 -6.23 -2.09
C ALA A 265 -13.00 -7.66 -1.53
N ASN A 266 -14.20 -8.20 -1.34
CA ASN A 266 -14.38 -9.53 -0.79
C ASN A 266 -13.66 -10.62 -1.62
N ARG A 267 -13.82 -10.59 -2.96
CA ARG A 267 -13.12 -11.50 -3.89
C ARG A 267 -11.61 -11.25 -3.91
N TYR A 268 -11.19 -9.98 -3.89
CA TYR A 268 -9.79 -9.59 -4.04
C TYR A 268 -8.95 -9.97 -2.82
N PHE A 269 -9.49 -9.81 -1.61
CA PHE A 269 -8.83 -10.19 -0.37
C PHE A 269 -9.12 -11.64 0.06
N GLY A 270 -10.23 -12.23 -0.40
CA GLY A 270 -10.66 -13.56 0.00
C GLY A 270 -11.20 -13.63 1.43
N PHE A 271 -12.01 -12.64 1.85
CA PHE A 271 -12.55 -12.59 3.21
C PHE A 271 -13.61 -13.65 3.49
N ASP A 272 -14.36 -14.05 2.47
CA ASP A 272 -15.38 -15.12 2.55
C ASP A 272 -14.90 -16.47 1.97
N ALA A 273 -13.58 -16.72 1.93
CA ALA A 273 -12.97 -17.94 1.39
C ALA A 273 -12.59 -18.96 2.47
#